data_AF-A0A9E6ELD5-F1
#
_entry.id   AF-A0A9E6ELD5-F1
#
_cell.length_a   1.000
_cell.length_b   1.000
_cell.length_c   1.000
_cell.angle_alpha   90.00
_cell.angle_beta   90.00
_cell.angle_gamma   90.00
#
_symmetry.space_group_name_H-M   'P 1'
#
loop_
_entity.id
_entity.type
_entity.pdbx_description
1 polymer ?
#
loop_
_entity_poly.entity_id
_entity_poly.type
_entity_poly.pdbx_seq_one_letter_code
_entity_poly.pdbx_strand_id
1 'polypeptide(L)'
;MCGIVSICYGAENPRLGFEGGELLKRLEYRGYDSTGGAFVGADGHIRLLKKVGAPSRVVVDLGMDQERGQRFIGQVRWATYGAVTDVNSQPHHVRCEVEMAGAHNGNISNTDALKTWLAERGHQVVSDNDGEMITHVVEEFYAANLAGSAPVPEGPRGGAVPDAAVLFIDAVRKADAKGEGSYAAAFCDPRVPGVVAVKSGSSLYAGLGTDAFGEFVVVSSDLTSVLSKTRMLIPLSEGEGLWFTEREYAVFPLAGALSFSTPRPRRSKLNVRDTGLRAPFHYFMDQEIASSPENLEGILRYYFTDPATEGLFHAFEERLDLGKALLAKVAALHEAADEPALA
;
A
#
# COMPACT_ATOMS: atom_id res chain seq x y z
N MET A 1 14.27 -1.43 4.07
CA MET A 1 13.20 -0.50 3.62
C MET A 1 11.96 -0.79 4.46
N CYS A 2 11.16 0.19 4.86
CA CYS A 2 9.93 -0.08 5.62
C CYS A 2 8.85 -0.68 4.70
N GLY A 3 7.70 -1.00 5.28
CA GLY A 3 6.49 -1.35 4.54
C GLY A 3 5.26 -0.67 5.12
N ILE A 4 4.39 -0.12 4.27
CA ILE A 4 3.04 0.30 4.64
C ILE A 4 2.00 -0.54 3.92
N VAL A 5 0.85 -0.72 4.56
CA VAL A 5 -0.34 -1.33 3.96
C VAL A 5 -1.60 -0.67 4.49
N SER A 6 -2.62 -0.57 3.66
CA SER A 6 -3.97 -0.25 4.10
C SER A 6 -5.00 -1.05 3.30
N ILE A 7 -6.08 -1.47 3.95
CA ILE A 7 -7.21 -2.17 3.31
C ILE A 7 -8.52 -1.62 3.85
N CYS A 8 -9.51 -1.45 2.98
CA CYS A 8 -10.83 -0.92 3.30
C CYS A 8 -11.93 -1.88 2.83
N TYR A 9 -12.88 -2.19 3.71
CA TYR A 9 -14.10 -2.95 3.44
C TYR A 9 -15.34 -2.06 3.61
N GLY A 10 -16.47 -2.46 3.04
CA GLY A 10 -17.72 -1.68 3.11
C GLY A 10 -18.40 -1.75 4.48
N ALA A 11 -18.27 -2.89 5.17
CA ALA A 11 -18.78 -3.12 6.51
C ALA A 11 -17.64 -3.52 7.46
N GLU A 12 -17.94 -3.59 8.76
CA GLU A 12 -17.00 -4.07 9.76
C GLU A 12 -16.64 -5.53 9.50
N ASN A 13 -15.37 -5.79 9.17
CA ASN A 13 -14.82 -7.11 8.96
C ASN A 13 -14.38 -7.69 10.32
N PRO A 14 -14.98 -8.80 10.78
CA PRO A 14 -14.62 -9.43 12.06
C PRO A 14 -13.22 -10.06 12.05
N ARG A 15 -12.59 -10.19 10.88
CA ARG A 15 -11.24 -10.71 10.67
C ARG A 15 -10.30 -9.66 10.09
N LEU A 16 -10.61 -8.36 10.20
CA LEU A 16 -9.72 -7.29 9.71
C LEU A 16 -8.31 -7.44 10.28
N GLY A 17 -8.21 -7.77 11.56
CA GLY A 17 -6.98 -8.10 12.27
C GLY A 17 -6.13 -9.16 11.59
N PHE A 18 -6.76 -10.29 11.29
CA PHE A 18 -6.10 -11.39 10.58
C PHE A 18 -5.62 -10.97 9.19
N GLU A 19 -6.48 -10.32 8.39
CA GLU A 19 -6.13 -9.85 7.04
C GLU A 19 -4.97 -8.84 7.07
N GLY A 20 -5.05 -7.86 7.97
CA GLY A 20 -4.00 -6.86 8.19
C GLY A 20 -2.69 -7.49 8.67
N GLY A 21 -2.76 -8.44 9.59
CA GLY A 21 -1.61 -9.17 10.12
C GLY A 21 -0.89 -9.99 9.05
N GLU A 22 -1.62 -10.68 8.18
CA GLU A 22 -1.02 -11.42 7.06
C GLU A 22 -0.35 -10.48 6.05
N LEU A 23 -0.97 -9.33 5.77
CA LEU A 23 -0.37 -8.30 4.92
C LEU A 23 0.91 -7.72 5.54
N LEU A 24 0.95 -7.48 6.85
CA LEU A 24 2.15 -7.02 7.56
C LEU A 24 3.28 -8.05 7.50
N LYS A 25 3.00 -9.34 7.73
CA LYS A 25 4.00 -10.42 7.63
C LYS A 25 4.63 -10.50 6.24
N ARG A 26 3.87 -10.19 5.18
CA ARG A 26 4.41 -10.12 3.82
C ARG A 26 5.39 -8.96 3.59
N LEU A 27 5.37 -7.95 4.45
CA LEU A 27 6.31 -6.83 4.41
C LEU A 27 7.55 -7.08 5.29
N GLU A 28 7.56 -8.14 6.11
CA GLU A 28 8.62 -8.42 7.08
C GLU A 28 10.00 -8.50 6.45
N TYR A 29 10.12 -9.10 5.25
CA TYR A 29 11.40 -9.23 4.56
C TYR A 29 12.07 -7.88 4.22
N ARG A 30 11.32 -6.77 4.23
CA ARG A 30 11.86 -5.44 3.92
C ARG A 30 12.61 -4.82 5.11
N GLY A 31 12.29 -5.21 6.35
CA GLY A 31 12.91 -4.74 7.61
C GLY A 31 11.89 -4.52 8.72
N TYR A 32 12.26 -4.79 9.99
CA TYR A 32 11.29 -5.10 11.05
C TYR A 32 11.66 -4.66 12.48
N ASP A 33 12.22 -3.46 12.67
CA ASP A 33 12.50 -2.93 14.02
C ASP A 33 11.23 -2.79 14.87
N SER A 34 10.09 -2.44 14.25
CA SER A 34 8.80 -2.35 14.94
C SER A 34 7.63 -2.58 13.99
N THR A 35 6.48 -2.93 14.56
CA THR A 35 5.24 -3.21 13.81
C THR A 35 4.05 -2.56 14.50
N GLY A 36 3.10 -2.07 13.71
CA GLY A 36 1.82 -1.61 14.25
C GLY A 36 0.68 -1.62 13.25
N GLY A 37 -0.51 -1.44 13.81
CA GLY A 37 -1.78 -1.41 13.09
C GLY A 37 -2.78 -0.48 13.77
N ALA A 38 -3.48 0.30 12.97
CA ALA A 38 -4.65 1.07 13.34
C ALA A 38 -5.88 0.41 12.72
N PHE A 39 -6.83 0.00 13.56
CA PHE A 39 -8.09 -0.61 13.19
C PHE A 39 -9.19 0.42 13.39
N VAL A 40 -9.86 0.82 12.32
CA VAL A 40 -10.90 1.83 12.35
C VAL A 40 -12.25 1.15 12.17
N GLY A 41 -13.09 1.22 13.20
CA GLY A 41 -14.45 0.69 13.20
C GLY A 41 -15.41 1.49 12.31
N ALA A 42 -16.57 0.91 12.01
CA ALA A 42 -17.64 1.60 11.30
C ALA A 42 -18.27 2.72 12.16
N ASP A 43 -18.11 2.65 13.48
CA ASP A 43 -18.47 3.67 14.47
C ASP A 43 -17.45 4.81 14.57
N GLY A 44 -16.34 4.72 13.82
CA GLY A 44 -15.24 5.68 13.86
C GLY A 44 -14.25 5.44 15.00
N HIS A 45 -14.41 4.40 15.83
CA HIS A 45 -13.43 4.09 16.87
C HIS A 45 -12.10 3.64 16.25
N ILE A 46 -11.00 4.28 16.64
CA ILE A 46 -9.65 3.90 16.23
C ILE A 46 -8.99 3.11 17.37
N ARG A 47 -8.71 1.83 17.10
CA ARG A 47 -7.88 0.99 17.95
C ARG A 47 -6.46 0.95 17.41
N LEU A 48 -5.52 1.53 18.15
CA LEU A 48 -4.09 1.49 17.82
C LEU A 48 -3.37 0.39 18.61
N LEU A 49 -2.65 -0.47 17.91
CA LEU A 49 -1.77 -1.50 18.46
C LEU A 49 -0.39 -1.35 17.81
N LYS A 50 0.67 -1.16 18.58
CA LYS A 50 2.03 -1.04 18.04
C LYS A 50 3.08 -1.42 19.07
N LYS A 51 4.16 -2.07 18.63
CA LYS A 51 5.26 -2.53 19.47
C LYS A 51 6.55 -2.75 18.68
N VAL A 52 7.69 -2.59 19.34
CA VAL A 52 9.00 -3.03 18.85
C VAL A 52 9.00 -4.54 18.57
N GLY A 53 9.51 -4.91 17.41
CA GLY A 53 9.60 -6.30 16.95
C GLY A 53 8.92 -6.56 15.59
N ALA A 54 9.18 -7.77 15.09
CA ALA A 54 8.73 -8.20 13.78
C ALA A 54 7.24 -8.55 13.73
N PRO A 55 6.59 -8.42 12.56
CA PRO A 55 5.16 -8.74 12.40
C PRO A 55 4.79 -10.16 12.82
N SER A 56 5.63 -11.14 12.47
CA SER A 56 5.47 -12.54 12.86
C SER A 56 5.25 -12.75 14.36
N ARG A 57 5.83 -11.88 15.20
CA ARG A 57 5.67 -11.89 16.65
C ARG A 57 4.66 -10.88 17.15
N VAL A 58 4.78 -9.61 16.75
CA VAL A 58 4.00 -8.49 17.29
C VAL A 58 2.51 -8.67 17.03
N VAL A 59 2.13 -9.22 15.86
CA VAL A 59 0.72 -9.49 15.53
C VAL A 59 0.07 -10.39 16.58
N VAL A 60 0.78 -11.44 17.03
CA VAL A 60 0.27 -12.37 18.05
C VAL A 60 0.40 -11.77 19.45
N ASP A 61 1.56 -11.20 19.79
CA ASP A 61 1.83 -10.62 21.11
C ASP A 61 0.83 -9.53 21.52
N LEU A 62 0.31 -8.78 20.54
CA LEU A 62 -0.69 -7.72 20.76
C LEU A 62 -2.13 -8.17 20.49
N GLY A 63 -2.36 -9.41 20.05
CA GLY A 63 -3.70 -9.89 19.65
C GLY A 63 -4.28 -9.14 18.45
N MET A 64 -3.42 -8.60 17.58
CA MET A 64 -3.86 -7.85 16.39
C MET A 64 -4.72 -8.69 15.47
N ASP A 65 -4.47 -10.00 15.39
CA ASP A 65 -5.21 -10.95 14.55
C ASP A 65 -6.66 -11.16 14.99
N GLN A 66 -7.01 -10.73 16.21
CA GLN A 66 -8.36 -10.80 16.80
C GLN A 66 -9.14 -9.51 16.62
N GLU A 67 -8.50 -8.43 16.16
CA GLU A 67 -9.15 -7.14 15.97
C GLU A 67 -10.11 -7.17 14.78
N ARG A 68 -11.16 -6.35 14.90
CA ARG A 68 -12.17 -6.13 13.87
C ARG A 68 -12.14 -4.68 13.42
N GLY A 69 -12.73 -4.39 12.28
CA GLY A 69 -12.87 -3.02 11.80
C GLY A 69 -13.26 -2.95 10.35
N GLN A 70 -13.46 -1.74 9.86
CA GLN A 70 -13.80 -1.46 8.46
C GLN A 70 -12.56 -1.06 7.65
N ARG A 71 -11.64 -0.31 8.26
CA ARG A 71 -10.41 0.18 7.62
C ARG A 71 -9.21 -0.20 8.46
N PHE A 72 -8.14 -0.61 7.81
CA PHE A 72 -6.86 -0.91 8.43
C PHE A 72 -5.77 -0.04 7.84
N ILE A 73 -4.88 0.48 8.68
CA ILE A 73 -3.59 1.02 8.27
C ILE A 73 -2.53 0.30 9.10
N GLY A 74 -1.59 -0.35 8.43
CA GLY A 74 -0.51 -1.11 9.04
C GLY A 74 0.85 -0.64 8.57
N GLN A 75 1.85 -0.79 9.43
CA GLN A 75 3.22 -0.44 9.11
C GLN A 75 4.21 -1.41 9.74
N VAL A 76 5.27 -1.72 8.98
CA VAL A 76 6.47 -2.40 9.44
C VAL A 76 7.65 -1.44 9.24
N ARG A 77 8.31 -1.06 10.34
CA ARG A 77 9.30 0.02 10.37
C ARG A 77 10.71 -0.55 10.41
N TRP A 78 11.57 0.01 9.57
CA TRP A 78 13.01 0.08 9.78
C TRP A 78 13.37 1.52 10.14
N ALA A 79 13.85 1.74 11.35
CA ALA A 79 14.06 3.08 11.91
C ALA A 79 15.15 3.87 11.16
N THR A 80 14.80 5.06 10.69
CA THR A 80 15.72 6.07 10.13
C THR A 80 15.74 7.33 11.00
N TYR A 81 14.57 7.87 11.33
CA TYR A 81 14.37 8.99 12.25
C TYR A 81 13.75 8.53 13.56
N GLY A 82 14.36 8.89 14.69
CA GLY A 82 13.94 8.50 16.02
C GLY A 82 14.34 7.07 16.41
N ALA A 83 14.56 6.84 17.71
CA ALA A 83 14.95 5.54 18.25
C ALA A 83 13.90 4.43 17.97
N VAL A 84 14.32 3.17 18.11
CA VAL A 84 13.42 2.00 18.07
C VAL A 84 12.66 1.91 19.40
N THR A 85 11.44 2.44 19.42
CA THR A 85 10.55 2.45 20.57
C THR A 85 9.10 2.22 20.14
N ASP A 86 8.25 1.77 21.06
CA ASP A 86 6.81 1.61 20.81
C ASP A 86 6.16 2.94 20.41
N VAL A 87 6.60 4.06 21.01
CA VAL A 87 6.13 5.42 20.69
C VAL A 87 6.46 5.79 19.24
N ASN A 88 7.68 5.52 18.79
CA ASN A 88 8.13 5.80 17.42
C ASN A 88 7.65 4.76 16.40
N SER A 89 6.97 3.69 16.83
CA SER A 89 6.34 2.73 15.94
C SER A 89 5.14 3.40 15.25
N GLN A 90 4.81 2.94 14.05
CA GLN A 90 3.67 3.44 13.27
C GLN A 90 2.54 2.40 13.26
N PRO A 91 1.27 2.77 13.01
CA PRO A 91 0.77 4.12 12.71
C PRO A 91 0.86 5.14 13.85
N HIS A 92 0.66 6.41 13.51
CA HIS A 92 0.47 7.51 14.45
C HIS A 92 -0.99 7.91 14.49
N HIS A 93 -1.51 8.08 15.70
CA HIS A 93 -2.87 8.53 15.97
C HIS A 93 -2.78 9.93 16.56
N VAL A 94 -3.28 10.92 15.84
CA VAL A 94 -3.22 12.33 16.20
C VAL A 94 -4.64 12.88 16.43
N ARG A 95 -4.74 13.93 17.25
CA ARG A 95 -6.02 14.50 17.71
C ARG A 95 -5.87 15.90 18.36
N CYS A 96 -4.90 16.69 17.89
CA CYS A 96 -4.74 18.08 18.33
C CYS A 96 -5.87 18.97 17.79
N GLU A 97 -6.19 18.83 16.51
CA GLU A 97 -7.22 19.61 15.81
C GLU A 97 -8.34 18.71 15.29
N VAL A 98 -7.97 17.57 14.68
CA VAL A 98 -8.90 16.57 14.17
C VAL A 98 -8.33 15.17 14.39
N GLU A 99 -9.20 14.23 14.71
CA GLU A 99 -8.76 12.85 14.92
C GLU A 99 -8.39 12.18 13.58
N MET A 100 -7.19 11.62 13.48
CA MET A 100 -6.80 10.79 12.33
C MET A 100 -5.70 9.79 12.67
N ALA A 101 -5.59 8.76 11.83
CA ALA A 101 -4.48 7.82 11.84
C ALA A 101 -3.67 7.89 10.53
N GLY A 102 -2.35 7.84 10.63
CA GLY A 102 -1.44 7.91 9.49
C GLY A 102 -0.23 6.99 9.63
N ALA A 103 0.25 6.46 8.51
CA ALA A 103 1.51 5.73 8.42
C ALA A 103 2.21 6.02 7.08
N HIS A 104 3.53 5.95 7.08
CA HIS A 104 4.36 6.17 5.89
C HIS A 104 5.54 5.19 5.78
N ASN A 105 6.00 5.02 4.54
CA ASN A 105 7.22 4.34 4.15
C ASN A 105 8.07 5.32 3.33
N GLY A 106 9.30 5.56 3.78
CA GLY A 106 10.21 6.51 3.16
C GLY A 106 10.78 7.46 4.20
N ASN A 107 11.17 8.65 3.76
CA ASN A 107 11.78 9.66 4.61
C ASN A 107 11.23 11.05 4.34
N ILE A 108 10.95 11.79 5.41
CA ILE A 108 10.69 13.23 5.38
C ILE A 108 11.93 13.95 5.92
N SER A 109 12.75 14.50 5.04
CA SER A 109 14.07 15.07 5.36
C SER A 109 14.00 16.36 6.17
N ASN A 110 12.91 17.14 6.05
CA ASN A 110 12.73 18.39 6.80
C ASN A 110 11.96 18.21 8.14
N THR A 111 12.06 17.02 8.75
CA THR A 111 11.36 16.63 9.99
C THR A 111 11.51 17.63 11.14
N ASP A 112 12.72 18.12 11.44
CA ASP A 112 12.94 19.06 12.54
C ASP A 112 12.26 20.43 12.31
N ALA A 113 12.24 20.87 11.05
CA ALA A 113 11.55 22.09 10.66
C ALA A 113 10.03 21.93 10.76
N LEU A 114 9.48 20.78 10.35
CA LEU A 114 8.07 20.46 10.52
C LEU A 114 7.68 20.38 12.00
N LYS A 115 8.50 19.74 12.84
CA LYS A 115 8.27 19.65 14.28
C LYS A 115 8.19 21.02 14.95
N THR A 116 9.09 21.93 14.57
CA THR A 116 9.07 23.32 15.04
C THR A 116 7.81 24.04 14.56
N TRP A 117 7.48 23.93 13.27
CA TRP A 117 6.31 24.57 12.67
C TRP A 117 4.97 24.10 13.27
N LEU A 118 4.88 22.82 13.64
CA LEU A 118 3.74 22.21 14.33
C LEU A 118 3.62 22.68 15.78
N ALA A 119 4.74 22.78 16.51
CA ALA A 119 4.75 23.28 17.88
C ALA A 119 4.28 24.74 17.98
N GLU A 120 4.67 25.58 17.02
CA GLU A 120 4.19 26.97 16.91
C GLU A 120 2.68 27.07 16.70
N ARG A 121 2.04 26.00 16.20
CA ARG A 121 0.59 25.88 15.97
C ARG A 121 -0.13 25.15 17.10
N GLY A 122 0.58 24.73 18.14
CA GLY A 122 -0.01 24.09 19.31
C GLY A 122 -0.17 22.57 19.21
N HIS A 123 0.34 21.93 18.16
CA HIS A 123 0.33 20.47 18.06
C HIS A 123 1.25 19.84 19.11
N GLN A 124 0.74 18.80 19.77
CA GLN A 124 1.48 17.98 20.73
C GLN A 124 2.09 16.77 20.04
N VAL A 125 3.27 16.97 19.47
CA VAL A 125 4.11 15.92 18.90
C VAL A 125 4.71 15.07 20.02
N VAL A 126 4.52 13.75 19.99
CA VAL A 126 4.96 12.82 21.05
C VAL A 126 6.11 11.89 20.63
N SER A 127 6.45 11.87 19.36
CA SER A 127 7.45 10.99 18.74
C SER A 127 8.51 11.82 17.98
N ASP A 128 9.63 11.16 17.65
CA ASP A 128 10.69 11.69 16.76
C ASP A 128 10.62 11.02 15.37
N ASN A 129 9.55 10.29 15.10
CA ASN A 129 9.31 9.64 13.82
C ASN A 129 8.76 10.69 12.85
N ASP A 130 9.43 10.84 11.71
CA ASP A 130 9.03 11.68 10.59
C ASP A 130 7.58 11.44 10.10
N GLY A 131 7.07 10.24 10.31
CA GLY A 131 5.69 9.85 10.06
C GLY A 131 4.66 10.54 10.92
N GLU A 132 5.00 10.90 12.15
CA GLU A 132 4.10 11.65 13.02
C GLU A 132 4.02 13.10 12.52
N MET A 133 5.16 13.66 12.09
CA MET A 133 5.20 15.03 11.55
C MET A 133 4.28 15.15 10.35
N ILE A 134 4.42 14.27 9.35
CA ILE A 134 3.57 14.35 8.16
C ILE A 134 2.08 14.12 8.50
N THR A 135 1.77 13.25 9.47
CA THR A 135 0.39 13.02 9.92
C THR A 135 -0.20 14.29 10.56
N HIS A 136 0.54 14.98 11.44
CA HIS A 136 0.09 16.25 12.01
C HIS A 136 0.02 17.39 10.98
N VAL A 137 0.89 17.41 9.97
CA VAL A 137 0.80 18.41 8.90
C VAL A 137 -0.48 18.21 8.08
N VAL A 138 -0.88 16.97 7.80
CA VAL A 138 -2.18 16.65 7.20
C VAL A 138 -3.32 17.10 8.12
N GLU A 139 -3.21 16.82 9.43
CA GLU A 139 -4.18 17.23 10.44
C GLU A 139 -4.45 18.74 10.43
N GLU A 140 -3.39 19.56 10.51
CA GLU A 140 -3.44 21.02 10.49
C GLU A 140 -4.14 21.57 9.24
N PHE A 141 -3.73 21.10 8.05
CA PHE A 141 -4.34 21.56 6.81
C PHE A 141 -5.79 21.08 6.67
N TYR A 142 -6.13 19.90 7.21
CA TYR A 142 -7.49 19.38 7.14
C TYR A 142 -8.43 20.16 8.06
N ALA A 143 -7.99 20.47 9.28
CA ALA A 143 -8.73 21.34 10.19
C ALA A 143 -8.99 22.72 9.58
N ALA A 144 -7.98 23.34 8.95
CA ALA A 144 -8.12 24.62 8.25
C ALA A 144 -9.13 24.55 7.08
N ASN A 145 -9.13 23.44 6.33
CA ASN A 145 -10.09 23.21 5.24
C ASN A 145 -11.52 23.08 5.78
N LEU A 146 -11.74 22.36 6.89
CA LEU A 146 -13.05 22.23 7.54
C LEU A 146 -13.59 23.56 8.08
N ALA A 147 -12.70 24.44 8.57
CA ALA A 147 -13.06 25.76 9.05
C ALA A 147 -13.43 26.76 7.92
N GLY A 148 -13.25 26.38 6.65
CA GLY A 148 -13.47 27.27 5.50
C GLY A 148 -12.40 28.36 5.36
N SER A 149 -11.28 28.22 6.06
CA SER A 149 -10.18 29.20 6.08
C SER A 149 -9.26 29.10 4.85
N ALA A 150 -9.48 28.12 3.98
CA ALA A 150 -8.66 27.87 2.79
C ALA A 150 -9.52 27.76 1.52
N PRO A 151 -9.01 28.20 0.35
CA PRO A 151 -9.68 27.96 -0.92
C PRO A 151 -9.72 26.46 -1.19
N VAL A 152 -10.92 25.87 -1.18
CA VAL A 152 -11.13 24.49 -1.61
C VAL A 152 -11.03 24.47 -3.14
N PRO A 153 -10.15 23.66 -3.74
CA PRO A 153 -10.05 23.57 -5.19
C PRO A 153 -11.42 23.27 -5.81
N GLU A 154 -11.75 23.95 -6.91
CA GLU A 154 -12.92 23.57 -7.72
C GLU A 154 -12.65 22.19 -8.34
N GLY A 155 -13.12 21.14 -7.67
CA GLY A 155 -13.25 19.81 -8.22
C GLY A 155 -14.65 19.59 -8.81
N PRO A 156 -14.88 18.51 -9.57
CA PRO A 156 -16.23 18.13 -9.99
C PRO A 156 -17.10 17.94 -8.74
N ARG A 157 -17.95 18.92 -8.42
CA ARG A 157 -18.93 18.91 -7.31
C ARG A 157 -20.10 17.93 -7.56
N GLY A 158 -19.82 16.84 -8.27
CA GLY A 158 -20.78 15.85 -8.75
C GLY A 158 -20.13 14.56 -9.27
N GLY A 159 -18.91 14.27 -8.83
CA GLY A 159 -18.20 13.01 -9.12
C GLY A 159 -18.29 12.00 -7.97
N ALA A 160 -17.75 10.80 -8.17
CA ALA A 160 -17.73 9.69 -7.19
C ALA A 160 -17.00 9.99 -5.86
N VAL A 161 -16.37 11.16 -5.69
CA VAL A 161 -15.60 11.51 -4.48
C VAL A 161 -16.44 12.46 -3.61
N PRO A 162 -16.77 12.11 -2.35
CA PRO A 162 -17.51 12.98 -1.44
C PRO A 162 -16.77 14.29 -1.13
N ASP A 163 -17.50 15.40 -0.93
CA ASP A 163 -16.92 16.71 -0.62
C ASP A 163 -15.96 16.66 0.59
N ALA A 164 -16.32 15.91 1.64
CA ALA A 164 -15.47 15.73 2.82
C ALA A 164 -14.13 15.04 2.46
N ALA A 165 -14.15 14.11 1.50
CA ALA A 165 -12.94 13.47 0.99
C ALA A 165 -12.12 14.43 0.10
N VAL A 166 -12.76 15.32 -0.67
CA VAL A 166 -12.05 16.36 -1.43
C VAL A 166 -11.27 17.30 -0.52
N LEU A 167 -11.87 17.73 0.60
CA LEU A 167 -11.18 18.54 1.62
C LEU A 167 -9.98 17.81 2.22
N PHE A 168 -10.12 16.50 2.45
CA PHE A 168 -9.05 15.68 3.02
C PHE A 168 -7.92 15.44 2.02
N ILE A 169 -8.25 15.17 0.76
CA ILE A 169 -7.31 15.06 -0.35
C ILE A 169 -6.50 16.35 -0.51
N ASP A 170 -7.15 17.51 -0.46
CA ASP A 170 -6.47 18.79 -0.54
C ASP A 170 -5.49 19.02 0.63
N ALA A 171 -5.87 18.64 1.85
CA ALA A 171 -4.99 18.70 3.01
C ALA A 171 -3.75 17.80 2.86
N VAL A 172 -3.94 16.58 2.33
CA VAL A 172 -2.86 15.66 2.01
C VAL A 172 -1.91 16.24 0.94
N ARG A 173 -2.44 16.90 -0.10
CA ARG A 173 -1.62 17.56 -1.13
C ARG A 173 -0.82 18.73 -0.57
N LYS A 174 -1.42 19.54 0.31
CA LYS A 174 -0.72 20.63 1.01
C LYS A 174 0.38 20.11 1.94
N ALA A 175 0.13 18.99 2.61
CA ALA A 175 1.13 18.33 3.45
C ALA A 175 2.29 17.78 2.62
N ASP A 176 2.01 17.14 1.49
CA ASP A 176 3.03 16.66 0.55
C ASP A 176 3.89 17.80 0.00
N ALA A 177 3.27 18.92 -0.41
CA ALA A 177 4.01 20.09 -0.89
C ALA A 177 4.88 20.77 0.18
N LYS A 178 4.59 20.53 1.46
CA LYS A 178 5.35 21.07 2.60
C LYS A 178 6.43 20.10 3.09
N GLY A 179 6.21 18.80 2.93
CA GLY A 179 7.21 17.77 3.21
C GLY A 179 8.33 17.79 2.17
N GLU A 180 9.56 17.60 2.61
CA GLU A 180 10.69 17.35 1.73
C GLU A 180 11.12 15.89 1.89
N GLY A 181 11.38 15.18 0.80
CA GLY A 181 11.88 13.82 0.86
C GLY A 181 11.23 12.90 -0.16
N SER A 182 11.15 11.61 0.18
CA SER A 182 10.57 10.59 -0.69
C SER A 182 9.86 9.55 0.16
N TYR A 183 8.55 9.43 0.00
CA TYR A 183 7.70 8.60 0.83
C TYR A 183 6.44 8.12 0.10
N ALA A 184 5.80 7.15 0.71
CA ALA A 184 4.45 6.73 0.41
C ALA A 184 3.70 6.70 1.74
N ALA A 185 2.45 7.12 1.79
CA ALA A 185 1.68 7.16 3.03
C ALA A 185 0.23 6.77 2.82
N ALA A 186 -0.45 6.43 3.92
CA ALA A 186 -1.89 6.24 3.99
C ALA A 186 -2.42 6.97 5.23
N PHE A 187 -3.52 7.70 5.07
CA PHE A 187 -4.16 8.52 6.09
C PHE A 187 -5.66 8.24 6.14
N CYS A 188 -6.22 8.23 7.35
CA CYS A 188 -7.64 8.00 7.60
C CYS A 188 -8.16 8.94 8.68
N ASP A 189 -9.12 9.79 8.34
CA ASP A 189 -10.04 10.40 9.32
C ASP A 189 -11.20 9.40 9.56
N PRO A 190 -11.54 9.07 10.82
CA PRO A 190 -12.56 8.08 11.12
C PRO A 190 -13.97 8.49 10.65
N ARG A 191 -14.22 9.78 10.43
CA ARG A 191 -15.51 10.37 10.01
C ARG A 191 -15.62 10.56 8.50
N VAL A 192 -14.51 10.49 7.76
CA VAL A 192 -14.50 10.59 6.29
C VAL A 192 -14.52 9.18 5.68
N PRO A 193 -15.41 8.89 4.72
CA PRO A 193 -15.39 7.60 4.03
C PRO A 193 -14.07 7.33 3.31
N GLY A 194 -13.56 6.12 3.49
CA GLY A 194 -12.37 5.63 2.81
C GLY A 194 -11.04 6.03 3.47
N VAL A 195 -9.99 5.98 2.66
CA VAL A 195 -8.59 6.24 3.00
C VAL A 195 -7.96 7.06 1.87
N VAL A 196 -7.03 7.96 2.20
CA VAL A 196 -6.21 8.68 1.21
C VAL A 196 -4.78 8.17 1.30
N ALA A 197 -4.24 7.70 0.18
CA ALA A 197 -2.88 7.25 0.04
C ALA A 197 -2.09 8.09 -0.97
N VAL A 198 -0.77 8.18 -0.79
CA VAL A 198 0.12 9.00 -1.63
C VAL A 198 1.34 8.23 -2.08
N LYS A 199 1.77 8.49 -3.31
CA LYS A 199 3.00 7.98 -3.91
C LYS A 199 3.88 9.15 -4.31
N SER A 200 4.82 9.49 -3.43
CA SER A 200 5.70 10.67 -3.51
C SER A 200 7.16 10.23 -3.32
N GLY A 201 7.65 9.36 -4.20
CA GLY A 201 9.05 8.93 -4.29
C GLY A 201 9.32 7.52 -3.76
N SER A 202 8.46 6.99 -2.89
CA SER A 202 8.51 5.57 -2.50
C SER A 202 7.48 4.74 -3.24
N SER A 203 7.75 3.44 -3.41
CA SER A 203 6.83 2.53 -4.09
C SER A 203 5.49 2.45 -3.36
N LEU A 204 4.41 2.51 -4.13
CA LEU A 204 3.05 2.25 -3.70
C LEU A 204 2.28 1.58 -4.84
N TYR A 205 1.54 0.54 -4.50
CA TYR A 205 0.70 -0.25 -5.38
C TYR A 205 -0.70 -0.32 -4.79
N ALA A 206 -1.71 -0.35 -5.65
CA ALA A 206 -3.10 -0.42 -5.27
C ALA A 206 -3.79 -1.54 -6.04
N GLY A 207 -4.74 -2.21 -5.41
CA GLY A 207 -5.54 -3.24 -6.06
C GLY A 207 -6.94 -3.32 -5.45
N LEU A 208 -7.88 -3.83 -6.23
CA LEU A 208 -9.25 -4.04 -5.80
C LEU A 208 -9.66 -5.49 -5.98
N GLY A 209 -10.57 -5.97 -5.15
CA GLY A 209 -11.00 -7.35 -5.19
C GLY A 209 -12.23 -7.60 -4.34
N THR A 210 -12.55 -8.88 -4.20
CA THR A 210 -13.66 -9.35 -3.38
C THR A 210 -13.22 -10.63 -2.68
N ASP A 211 -13.54 -10.75 -1.41
CA ASP A 211 -13.35 -11.98 -0.64
C ASP A 211 -14.61 -12.31 0.18
N ALA A 212 -14.49 -13.23 1.15
CA ALA A 212 -15.60 -13.66 1.99
C ALA A 212 -16.22 -12.53 2.84
N PHE A 213 -15.54 -11.40 3.01
CA PHE A 213 -15.99 -10.25 3.81
C PHE A 213 -16.50 -9.09 2.96
N GLY A 214 -16.47 -9.22 1.63
CA GLY A 214 -17.03 -8.26 0.69
C GLY A 214 -16.01 -7.71 -0.31
N GLU A 215 -16.40 -6.64 -0.99
CA GLU A 215 -15.50 -5.86 -1.84
C GLU A 215 -14.45 -5.15 -0.98
N PHE A 216 -13.24 -4.99 -1.53
CA PHE A 216 -12.17 -4.25 -0.87
C PHE A 216 -11.27 -3.53 -1.87
N VAL A 217 -10.62 -2.47 -1.39
CA VAL A 217 -9.42 -1.90 -1.99
C VAL A 217 -8.27 -2.03 -0.99
N VAL A 218 -7.11 -2.43 -1.49
CA VAL A 218 -5.88 -2.58 -0.73
C VAL A 218 -4.77 -1.76 -1.38
N VAL A 219 -4.00 -1.05 -0.57
CA VAL A 219 -2.78 -0.36 -0.98
C VAL A 219 -1.62 -0.88 -0.17
N SER A 220 -0.45 -1.03 -0.79
CA SER A 220 0.76 -1.44 -0.09
C SER A 220 1.99 -0.89 -0.80
N SER A 221 3.04 -0.58 -0.03
CA SER A 221 4.33 -0.20 -0.61
C SER A 221 5.01 -1.35 -1.36
N ASP A 222 4.49 -2.57 -1.23
CA ASP A 222 4.96 -3.78 -1.89
C ASP A 222 3.88 -4.44 -2.75
N LEU A 223 4.23 -4.75 -4.01
CA LEU A 223 3.33 -5.38 -4.95
C LEU A 223 2.94 -6.81 -4.55
N THR A 224 3.85 -7.60 -3.96
CA THR A 224 3.55 -8.99 -3.57
C THR A 224 2.49 -9.05 -2.47
N SER A 225 2.48 -8.04 -1.58
CA SER A 225 1.44 -7.87 -0.56
C SER A 225 0.07 -7.60 -1.20
N VAL A 226 -0.03 -6.69 -2.18
CA VAL A 226 -1.28 -6.47 -2.95
C VAL A 226 -1.71 -7.74 -3.70
N LEU A 227 -0.77 -8.39 -4.39
CA LEU A 227 -1.05 -9.57 -5.20
C LEU A 227 -1.54 -10.78 -4.40
N SER A 228 -1.25 -10.82 -3.09
CA SER A 228 -1.77 -11.85 -2.18
C SER A 228 -3.28 -11.73 -1.97
N LYS A 229 -3.85 -10.55 -2.19
CA LYS A 229 -5.29 -10.28 -2.09
C LYS A 229 -5.96 -10.22 -3.46
N THR A 230 -5.31 -9.62 -4.46
CA THR A 230 -5.92 -9.45 -5.79
C THR A 230 -4.89 -9.29 -6.89
N ARG A 231 -5.20 -9.80 -8.09
CA ARG A 231 -4.43 -9.52 -9.32
C ARG A 231 -4.92 -8.30 -10.07
N MET A 232 -6.01 -7.66 -9.66
CA MET A 232 -6.56 -6.48 -10.32
C MET A 232 -5.95 -5.22 -9.70
N LEU A 233 -4.98 -4.64 -10.40
CA LEU A 233 -4.22 -3.47 -9.95
C LEU A 233 -4.85 -2.17 -10.46
N ILE A 234 -4.95 -1.17 -9.59
CA ILE A 234 -5.27 0.20 -9.96
C ILE A 234 -3.97 0.88 -10.40
N PRO A 235 -3.86 1.36 -11.64
CA PRO A 235 -2.67 2.09 -12.10
C PRO A 235 -2.42 3.33 -11.24
N LEU A 236 -1.20 3.47 -10.71
CA LEU A 236 -0.78 4.61 -9.89
C LEU A 236 0.68 5.00 -10.21
N SER A 237 0.86 6.23 -10.66
CA SER A 237 2.13 6.81 -11.10
C SER A 237 2.81 7.57 -9.95
N GLU A 238 4.09 7.88 -10.14
CA GLU A 238 4.83 8.77 -9.25
C GLU A 238 4.21 10.18 -9.25
N GLY A 239 4.13 10.82 -8.09
CA GLY A 239 3.48 12.13 -7.93
C GLY A 239 1.95 12.08 -7.92
N GLU A 240 1.35 10.90 -7.76
CA GLU A 240 -0.10 10.70 -7.66
C GLU A 240 -0.52 10.22 -6.27
N GLY A 241 -1.74 10.57 -5.90
CA GLY A 241 -2.46 10.01 -4.75
C GLY A 241 -3.68 9.21 -5.19
N LEU A 242 -4.20 8.42 -4.25
CA LEU A 242 -5.39 7.61 -4.39
C LEU A 242 -6.30 7.84 -3.20
N TRP A 243 -7.52 8.31 -3.44
CA TRP A 243 -8.60 8.16 -2.48
C TRP A 243 -9.35 6.88 -2.82
N PHE A 244 -9.70 6.07 -1.82
CA PHE A 244 -10.43 4.83 -2.02
C PHE A 244 -11.33 4.47 -0.85
N THR A 245 -12.48 3.88 -1.15
CA THR A 245 -13.31 3.09 -0.24
C THR A 245 -13.11 1.60 -0.55
N GLU A 246 -14.03 0.75 -0.12
CA GLU A 246 -14.09 -0.66 -0.51
C GLU A 246 -14.34 -0.91 -2.01
N ARG A 247 -14.94 0.07 -2.69
CA ARG A 247 -15.41 -0.08 -4.08
C ARG A 247 -15.08 1.12 -4.96
N GLU A 248 -15.20 2.32 -4.41
CA GLU A 248 -14.95 3.55 -5.15
C GLU A 248 -13.49 3.97 -4.97
N TYR A 249 -12.91 4.57 -6.00
CA TYR A 249 -11.60 5.18 -5.90
C TYR A 249 -11.44 6.30 -6.91
N ALA A 250 -10.52 7.21 -6.63
CA ALA A 250 -10.12 8.28 -7.53
C ALA A 250 -8.62 8.54 -7.39
N VAL A 251 -7.93 8.59 -8.53
CA VAL A 251 -6.53 9.00 -8.63
C VAL A 251 -6.46 10.50 -8.87
N PHE A 252 -5.56 11.18 -8.18
CA PHE A 252 -5.37 12.63 -8.27
C PHE A 252 -3.88 12.99 -8.28
N PRO A 253 -3.48 14.10 -8.92
CA PRO A 253 -2.10 14.56 -8.90
C PRO A 253 -1.78 15.24 -7.56
N LEU A 254 -0.59 14.98 -7.00
CA LEU A 254 -0.13 15.66 -5.78
C LEU A 254 0.19 17.14 -6.06
N ALA A 255 0.78 17.44 -7.20
CA ALA A 255 1.09 18.80 -7.66
C ALA A 255 0.05 19.36 -8.65
N GLY A 256 0.09 20.68 -8.88
CA GLY A 256 -0.71 21.35 -9.91
C GLY A 256 -2.20 21.51 -9.58
N ALA A 257 -3.04 21.63 -10.61
CA ALA A 257 -4.48 21.76 -10.44
C ALA A 257 -5.12 20.42 -10.01
N LEU A 258 -6.03 20.47 -9.04
CA LEU A 258 -6.74 19.27 -8.60
C LEU A 258 -7.61 18.73 -9.73
N SER A 259 -7.44 17.45 -10.04
CA SER A 259 -8.27 16.72 -11.00
C SER A 259 -8.39 15.28 -10.52
N PHE A 260 -9.43 14.59 -10.98
CA PHE A 260 -9.68 13.20 -10.61
C PHE A 260 -9.78 12.34 -11.86
N SER A 261 -9.23 11.13 -11.77
CA SER A 261 -9.39 10.09 -12.78
C SER A 261 -9.68 8.74 -12.13
N THR A 262 -10.34 7.86 -12.87
CA THR A 262 -10.67 6.48 -12.44
C THR A 262 -10.05 5.49 -13.43
N PRO A 263 -8.71 5.32 -13.40
CA PRO A 263 -8.03 4.50 -14.40
C PRO A 263 -8.50 3.05 -14.34
N ARG A 264 -8.83 2.47 -15.49
CA ARG A 264 -9.32 1.09 -15.57
C ARG A 264 -8.31 0.10 -14.94
N PRO A 265 -8.75 -0.77 -14.00
CA PRO A 265 -7.87 -1.74 -13.38
C PRO A 265 -7.23 -2.70 -14.39
N ARG A 266 -5.98 -3.05 -14.17
CA ARG A 266 -5.22 -3.98 -15.02
C ARG A 266 -4.89 -5.25 -14.25
N ARG A 267 -5.08 -6.39 -14.91
CA ARG A 267 -4.68 -7.68 -14.34
C ARG A 267 -3.16 -7.83 -14.39
N SER A 268 -2.54 -8.07 -13.25
CA SER A 268 -1.12 -8.40 -13.16
C SER A 268 -0.83 -9.76 -13.80
N LYS A 269 0.29 -9.84 -14.53
CA LYS A 269 0.82 -11.09 -15.09
C LYS A 269 1.67 -11.87 -14.07
N LEU A 270 2.13 -11.21 -13.01
CA LEU A 270 2.91 -11.83 -11.94
C LEU A 270 2.01 -12.73 -11.08
N ASN A 271 2.49 -13.90 -10.72
CA ASN A 271 1.85 -14.80 -9.77
C ASN A 271 2.59 -14.76 -8.43
N VAL A 272 1.87 -14.65 -7.32
CA VAL A 272 2.46 -14.68 -5.96
C VAL A 272 3.16 -16.01 -5.68
N ARG A 273 2.73 -17.11 -6.32
CA ARG A 273 3.42 -18.41 -6.23
C ARG A 273 4.85 -18.33 -6.75
N ASP A 274 5.12 -17.45 -7.71
CA ASP A 274 6.45 -17.29 -8.30
C ASP A 274 7.40 -16.54 -7.37
N THR A 275 6.86 -15.82 -6.38
CA THR A 275 7.63 -15.04 -5.39
C THR A 275 7.73 -15.73 -4.02
N GLY A 276 7.17 -16.94 -3.88
CA GLY A 276 7.16 -17.70 -2.64
C GLY A 276 8.37 -18.61 -2.46
N LEU A 277 8.56 -19.08 -1.22
CA LEU A 277 9.47 -20.19 -0.93
C LEU A 277 8.85 -21.49 -1.47
N ARG A 278 9.63 -22.25 -2.23
CA ARG A 278 9.26 -23.48 -2.92
C ARG A 278 9.94 -24.66 -2.24
N ALA A 279 9.21 -25.76 -2.06
CA ALA A 279 9.83 -27.00 -1.64
C ALA A 279 10.92 -27.42 -2.66
N PRO A 280 12.08 -27.94 -2.21
CA PRO A 280 12.42 -28.36 -0.85
C PRO A 280 13.13 -27.28 0.00
N PHE A 281 13.14 -26.01 -0.41
CA PHE A 281 13.90 -24.98 0.29
C PHE A 281 13.24 -24.54 1.60
N HIS A 282 14.05 -24.32 2.63
CA HIS A 282 13.60 -23.78 3.92
C HIS A 282 13.89 -22.28 4.09
N TYR A 283 14.83 -21.74 3.32
CA TYR A 283 15.21 -20.32 3.35
C TYR A 283 15.20 -19.72 1.94
N PHE A 284 14.76 -18.46 1.82
CA PHE A 284 14.76 -17.74 0.54
C PHE A 284 16.18 -17.62 -0.04
N MET A 285 17.17 -17.39 0.81
CA MET A 285 18.58 -17.30 0.39
C MET A 285 19.04 -18.58 -0.33
N ASP A 286 18.70 -19.76 0.21
CA ASP A 286 19.08 -21.03 -0.41
C ASP A 286 18.38 -21.23 -1.76
N GLN A 287 17.08 -20.90 -1.83
CA GLN A 287 16.33 -20.97 -3.08
C GLN A 287 16.90 -20.03 -4.15
N GLU A 288 17.21 -18.79 -3.80
CA GLU A 288 17.72 -17.77 -4.74
C GLU A 288 19.11 -18.12 -5.25
N ILE A 289 19.99 -18.63 -4.37
CA ILE A 289 21.31 -19.15 -4.77
C ILE A 289 21.14 -20.34 -5.73
N ALA A 290 20.30 -21.31 -5.37
CA ALA A 290 20.08 -22.49 -6.20
C ALA A 290 19.41 -22.18 -7.55
N SER A 291 18.55 -21.15 -7.60
CA SER A 291 17.86 -20.72 -8.83
C SER A 291 18.73 -19.86 -9.76
N SER A 292 19.95 -19.48 -9.32
CA SER A 292 20.83 -18.58 -10.08
C SER A 292 21.15 -19.06 -11.51
N PRO A 293 21.41 -20.35 -11.78
CA PRO A 293 21.68 -20.82 -13.14
C PRO A 293 20.48 -20.65 -14.09
N GLU A 294 19.27 -21.03 -13.64
CA GLU A 294 18.03 -20.90 -14.41
C GLU A 294 17.69 -19.43 -14.67
N ASN A 295 17.83 -18.58 -13.66
CA ASN A 295 17.63 -17.13 -13.77
C ASN A 295 18.61 -16.51 -14.79
N LEU A 296 19.88 -16.93 -14.76
CA LEU A 296 20.89 -16.46 -15.72
C LEU A 296 20.54 -16.90 -17.15
N GLU A 297 20.10 -18.14 -17.34
CA GLU A 297 19.64 -18.61 -18.66
C GLU A 297 18.44 -17.81 -19.17
N GLY A 298 17.47 -17.49 -18.30
CA GLY A 298 16.33 -16.63 -18.62
C GLY A 298 16.76 -15.23 -19.08
N ILE A 299 17.69 -14.61 -18.35
CA ILE A 299 18.28 -13.30 -18.71
C ILE A 299 19.01 -13.40 -20.05
N LEU A 300 19.80 -14.45 -20.25
CA LEU A 300 20.54 -14.66 -21.49
C LEU A 300 19.58 -14.78 -22.69
N ARG A 301 18.52 -15.59 -22.58
CA ARG A 301 17.51 -15.74 -23.65
C ARG A 301 16.76 -14.44 -23.95
N TYR A 302 16.56 -13.60 -22.94
CA TYR A 302 15.86 -12.32 -23.11
C TYR A 302 16.71 -11.27 -23.82
N TYR A 303 17.99 -11.14 -23.46
CA TYR A 303 18.88 -10.10 -24.01
C TYR A 303 19.72 -10.56 -25.20
N PHE A 304 20.02 -11.85 -25.28
CA PHE A 304 20.88 -12.44 -26.30
C PHE A 304 20.09 -13.53 -27.03
N THR A 305 19.25 -13.09 -27.97
CA THR A 305 18.59 -13.97 -28.92
C THR A 305 19.63 -14.73 -29.74
N ASP A 306 19.50 -16.06 -29.80
CA ASP A 306 20.31 -16.90 -30.67
C ASP A 306 20.01 -16.51 -32.13
N PRO A 307 21.00 -16.10 -32.94
CA PRO A 307 20.81 -15.77 -34.36
C PRO A 307 20.11 -16.88 -35.16
N ALA A 308 20.28 -18.14 -34.76
CA ALA A 308 19.59 -19.27 -35.39
C ALA A 308 18.06 -19.26 -35.13
N THR A 309 17.62 -18.58 -34.08
CA THR A 309 16.21 -18.46 -33.68
C THR A 309 15.56 -17.13 -34.06
N GLU A 310 16.32 -16.17 -34.59
CA GLU A 310 15.83 -14.84 -34.98
C GLU A 310 14.71 -14.92 -36.04
N GLY A 311 14.85 -15.85 -37.01
CA GLY A 311 13.81 -16.13 -38.00
C GLY A 311 12.52 -16.74 -37.42
N LEU A 312 12.61 -17.46 -36.30
CA LEU A 312 11.43 -17.98 -35.60
C LEU A 312 10.65 -16.84 -34.93
N PHE A 313 11.34 -15.82 -34.42
CA PHE A 313 10.69 -14.67 -33.79
C PHE A 313 9.80 -13.93 -34.79
N HIS A 314 10.32 -13.64 -35.98
CA HIS A 314 9.53 -13.07 -37.07
C HIS A 314 8.35 -13.96 -37.47
N ALA A 315 8.55 -15.27 -37.59
CA ALA A 315 7.47 -16.20 -37.91
C ALA A 315 6.37 -16.23 -36.81
N PHE A 316 6.74 -16.11 -35.53
CA PHE A 316 5.80 -16.01 -34.42
C PHE A 316 5.11 -14.65 -34.34
N GLU A 317 5.77 -13.54 -34.69
CA GLU A 317 5.13 -12.22 -34.78
C GLU A 317 4.11 -12.16 -35.91
N GLU A 318 4.44 -12.68 -37.10
CA GLU A 318 3.51 -12.76 -38.24
C GLU A 318 2.31 -13.67 -37.96
N ARG A 319 2.49 -14.66 -37.08
CA ARG A 319 1.48 -15.68 -36.73
C ARG A 319 1.11 -15.61 -35.25
N LEU A 320 1.09 -14.41 -34.68
CA LEU A 320 0.92 -14.18 -33.25
C LEU A 320 -0.33 -14.86 -32.68
N ASP A 321 -1.44 -14.84 -33.43
CA ASP A 321 -2.70 -15.43 -33.00
C ASP A 321 -2.66 -16.97 -32.97
N LEU A 322 -1.94 -17.59 -33.91
CA LEU A 322 -1.72 -19.03 -33.91
C LEU A 322 -0.79 -19.43 -32.77
N GLY A 323 0.26 -18.65 -32.52
CA GLY A 323 1.16 -18.82 -31.38
C GLY A 323 0.41 -18.76 -30.05
N LYS A 324 -0.42 -17.72 -29.86
CA LYS A 324 -1.28 -17.59 -28.67
C LYS A 324 -2.25 -18.76 -28.52
N ALA A 325 -2.87 -19.22 -29.62
CA ALA A 325 -3.80 -20.35 -29.59
C ALA A 325 -3.11 -21.66 -29.21
N LEU A 326 -1.90 -21.90 -29.72
CA LEU A 326 -1.09 -23.06 -29.33
C LEU A 326 -0.65 -22.98 -27.87
N LEU A 327 -0.18 -21.81 -27.42
CA LEU A 327 0.23 -21.59 -26.04
C LEU A 327 -0.95 -21.79 -25.07
N ALA A 328 -2.14 -21.31 -25.43
CA ALA A 328 -3.35 -21.50 -24.65
C ALA A 328 -3.74 -22.99 -24.53
N LYS A 329 -3.59 -23.78 -25.59
CA LYS A 329 -3.82 -25.23 -25.55
C LYS A 329 -2.81 -25.95 -24.65
N VAL A 330 -1.54 -25.56 -24.71
CA VAL A 330 -0.48 -26.11 -23.86
C VAL A 330 -0.69 -25.72 -22.39
N ALA A 331 -1.07 -24.47 -22.12
CA ALA A 331 -1.38 -24.00 -20.78
C ALA A 331 -2.62 -24.71 -20.21
N ALA A 332 -3.67 -24.91 -21.00
CA ALA A 332 -4.86 -25.66 -20.59
C ALA A 332 -4.53 -27.14 -20.26
N LEU A 333 -3.59 -27.75 -21.00
CA LEU A 333 -3.07 -29.09 -20.68
C LEU A 333 -2.29 -29.11 -19.36
N HIS A 334 -1.51 -28.07 -19.07
CA HIS A 334 -0.78 -27.94 -17.80
C HIS A 334 -1.74 -27.74 -16.61
N GLU A 335 -2.74 -26.86 -16.75
CA GLU A 335 -3.76 -26.63 -15.71
C GLU A 335 -4.61 -27.89 -15.47
N ALA A 336 -4.89 -28.67 -16.50
CA ALA A 336 -5.57 -29.96 -16.37
C ALA A 336 -4.69 -31.06 -15.73
N ALA A 337 -3.36 -30.95 -15.85
CA ALA A 337 -2.42 -31.89 -15.26
C ALA A 337 -2.13 -31.62 -13.76
N ASP A 338 -2.58 -30.49 -13.22
CA ASP A 338 -2.55 -30.15 -11.80
C ASP A 338 -3.76 -30.75 -11.03
N GLU A 339 -4.53 -31.64 -11.67
CA GLU A 339 -5.53 -32.47 -11.00
C GLU A 339 -4.85 -33.58 -10.17
N PRO A 340 -5.35 -33.90 -8.95
CA PRO A 340 -4.86 -35.01 -8.12
C PRO A 340 -4.89 -36.40 -8.79
N ALA A 341 -5.41 -36.51 -10.01
CA ALA A 341 -5.63 -37.74 -10.75
C ALA A 341 -4.37 -38.30 -11.45
N LEU A 342 -3.23 -37.58 -11.43
CA LEU A 342 -1.97 -37.99 -12.06
C LEU A 342 -0.86 -38.45 -11.08
N ALA A 343 -1.18 -38.60 -9.78
CA ALA A 343 -0.29 -39.18 -8.76
C ALA A 343 -0.61 -40.66 -8.51
#